data_AF-A0A3D2P6C9-F1
#
_entry.id   AF-A0A3D2P6C9-F1
#
_cell.length_a   1.000
_cell.length_b   1.000
_cell.length_c   1.000
_cell.angle_alpha   90.00
_cell.angle_beta   90.00
_cell.angle_gamma   90.00
#
_symmetry.space_group_name_H-M   'P 1'
#
loop_
_entity.id
_entity.type
_entity.pdbx_description
1 polymer ?
#
loop_
_entity_poly.entity_id
_entity_poly.type
_entity_poly.pdbx_seq_one_letter_code
_entity_poly.pdbx_strand_id
1 'polypeptide(L)' 'MRVNRDVADIWDEVQHVLRKQFGEPTFASWMQPLCVVDKNEDRVILRAPSPFMRDRVKSHFVDAIQAAFAKL' A
#
# COMPACT_ATOMS: atom_id res chain seq x y z
N MET A 1 -21.45 16.39 -4.74
CA MET A 1 -21.08 15.73 -3.48
C MET A 1 -19.71 15.11 -3.67
N ARG A 2 -18.63 15.70 -3.13
CA ARG A 2 -17.32 15.03 -3.16
C ARG A 2 -17.38 13.95 -2.08
N VAL A 3 -17.40 12.69 -2.50
CA VAL A 3 -17.23 11.57 -1.58
C VAL A 3 -15.82 11.70 -1.02
N ASN A 4 -15.70 12.09 0.24
CA ASN A 4 -14.42 12.15 0.91
C ASN A 4 -14.06 10.69 1.22
N ARG A 5 -13.34 10.02 0.30
CA ARG A 5 -12.90 8.64 0.54
C ARG A 5 -11.94 8.63 1.73
N ASP A 6 -12.20 7.76 2.70
CA ASP A 6 -11.30 7.59 3.82
C ASP A 6 -9.98 6.98 3.34
N VAL A 7 -8.89 7.30 4.03
CA VAL A 7 -7.57 6.74 3.71
C VAL A 7 -7.56 5.22 3.87
N ALA A 8 -8.37 4.69 4.79
CA ALA A 8 -8.54 3.26 5.00
C ALA A 8 -9.21 2.58 3.79
N ASP A 9 -10.25 3.20 3.20
CA ASP A 9 -10.94 2.66 2.02
C ASP A 9 -10.00 2.59 0.82
N ILE A 10 -9.24 3.66 0.58
CA ILE A 10 -8.24 3.70 -0.50
C ILE A 10 -7.18 2.61 -0.28
N TRP A 11 -6.74 2.42 0.96
CA TRP A 11 -5.75 1.40 1.25
C TRP A 11 -6.28 -0.02 1.05
N ASP A 12 -7.54 -0.30 1.40
CA ASP A 12 -8.18 -1.60 1.13
C ASP A 12 -8.21 -1.89 -0.38
N GLU A 13 -8.58 -0.91 -1.20
CA GLU A 13 -8.55 -1.03 -2.66
C GLU A 13 -7.12 -1.30 -3.19
N VAL A 14 -6.12 -0.56 -2.68
CA VAL A 14 -4.71 -0.80 -3.02
C VAL A 14 -4.28 -2.20 -2.62
N GLN A 15 -4.64 -2.67 -1.42
CA GLN A 15 -4.33 -4.01 -0.95
C GLN A 15 -4.95 -5.07 -1.87
N HIS A 16 -6.17 -4.87 -2.36
CA HIS A 16 -6.81 -5.77 -3.31
C HIS A 16 -6.10 -5.82 -4.66
N VAL A 17 -5.66 -4.67 -5.19
CA VAL A 17 -4.86 -4.59 -6.43
C VAL A 17 -3.54 -5.34 -6.26
N LEU A 18 -2.83 -5.09 -5.15
CA LEU A 18 -1.55 -5.73 -4.85
C LEU A 18 -1.70 -7.24 -4.64
N ARG A 19 -2.75 -7.69 -3.94
CA ARG A 19 -3.07 -9.11 -3.74
C ARG A 19 -3.32 -9.83 -5.06
N LYS A 20 -4.03 -9.20 -6.00
CA LYS A 20 -4.23 -9.75 -7.36
C LYS A 20 -2.94 -9.79 -8.17
N GLN A 21 -2.07 -8.80 -8.00
CA GLN A 21 -0.83 -8.68 -8.77
C GLN A 21 0.25 -9.68 -8.32
N PHE A 22 0.43 -9.88 -7.01
CA PHE A 22 1.52 -10.70 -6.46
C PHE A 22 1.07 -12.06 -5.90
N GLY A 23 -0.23 -12.29 -5.78
CA GLY A 23 -0.78 -13.49 -5.14
C GLY A 23 -0.68 -13.45 -3.61
N GLU A 24 -1.41 -14.36 -2.99
CA GLU A 24 -1.63 -14.38 -1.54
C GLU A 24 -0.35 -14.50 -0.69
N PRO A 25 0.58 -15.43 -0.98
CA PRO A 25 1.73 -15.63 -0.10
C PRO A 25 2.64 -14.41 -0.03
N THR A 26 2.88 -13.77 -1.17
CA THR A 26 3.72 -12.58 -1.27
C THR A 26 3.04 -11.37 -0.66
N PHE A 27 1.73 -11.20 -0.91
CA PHE A 27 0.93 -10.14 -0.29
C PHE A 27 0.94 -10.26 1.24
N ALA A 28 0.62 -11.43 1.78
CA ALA A 28 0.54 -11.67 3.22
C ALA A 28 1.87 -11.41 3.93
N SER A 29 2.99 -11.72 3.29
CA SER A 29 4.33 -11.59 3.89
C SER A 29 4.85 -10.16 3.92
N TRP A 30 4.55 -9.35 2.89
CA TRP A 30 5.24 -8.07 2.67
C TRP A 30 4.33 -6.84 2.64
N MET A 31 3.05 -7.01 2.30
CA MET A 31 2.12 -5.88 2.04
C MET A 31 0.96 -5.84 3.03
N GLN A 32 0.41 -6.99 3.43
CA GLN A 32 -0.61 -7.09 4.47
C GLN A 32 -0.22 -6.43 5.81
N PRO A 33 1.02 -6.60 6.34
CA PRO A 33 1.41 -5.99 7.61
C PRO A 33 1.73 -4.49 7.51
N LEU A 34 1.60 -3.86 6.33
CA LEU A 34 1.80 -2.43 6.17
C LEU A 34 0.53 -1.68 6.52
N CYS A 35 0.69 -0.55 7.22
CA CYS A 35 -0.42 0.34 7.54
C CYS A 35 -0.23 1.69 6.87
N VAL A 36 -1.30 2.22 6.27
CA VAL A 36 -1.34 3.61 5.86
C VAL A 36 -1.47 4.50 7.10
N VAL A 37 -0.58 5.48 7.23
CA VAL A 37 -0.54 6.42 8.35
C VAL A 37 -1.12 7.77 7.93
N ASP A 38 -0.81 8.19 6.71
CA ASP A 38 -1.24 9.46 6.15
C ASP A 38 -1.26 9.37 4.63
N LYS A 39 -2.15 10.16 4.02
CA LYS A 39 -2.22 10.34 2.57
C LYS A 39 -2.65 11.77 2.29
N ASN A 40 -1.93 12.44 1.42
CA ASN A 40 -2.37 13.69 0.81
C ASN A 40 -2.33 13.57 -0.72
N GLU A 41 -2.33 14.70 -1.42
CA GLU A 41 -2.39 14.75 -2.88
C GLU A 41 -1.11 14.21 -3.55
N ASP A 42 0.06 14.37 -2.93
CA ASP A 42 1.36 14.05 -3.53
C ASP A 42 2.13 12.92 -2.83
N ARG A 43 1.74 12.55 -1.60
CA ARG A 43 2.44 11.53 -0.81
C ARG A 43 1.50 10.62 -0.04
N VAL A 44 1.96 9.38 0.12
CA VAL A 44 1.39 8.38 1.03
C VAL A 44 2.48 7.97 2.00
N ILE A 45 2.14 7.91 3.29
CA ILE A 45 3.03 7.43 4.35
C ILE A 45 2.58 6.03 4.76
N LEU A 46 3.43 5.04 4.50
CA LEU A 46 3.25 3.67 4.98
C LEU A 46 4.19 3.37 6.13
N ARG A 47 3.66 2.70 7.16
CA ARG A 47 4.45 2.16 8.27
C ARG A 47 4.63 0.66 8.07
N ALA A 48 5.87 0.21 8.16
CA ALA A 48 6.20 -1.21 8.26
C ALA A 48 6.45 -1.59 9.73
N PRO A 49 6.24 -2.87 10.11
CA PRO A 49 6.47 -3.36 11.47
C PRO A 49 7.94 -3.32 11.90
N SER A 50 8.88 -3.39 10.95
CA SER A 50 10.32 -3.40 11.22
C SER A 50 11.13 -2.67 10.14
N PRO A 51 12.35 -2.21 10.46
CA PRO A 51 13.25 -1.61 9.47
C PRO A 51 13.58 -2.56 8.31
N PHE A 52 13.80 -3.85 8.60
CA PHE A 52 14.09 -4.86 7.57
C PHE A 52 12.95 -4.98 6.55
N MET A 53 11.70 -5.05 7.02
CA MET A 53 10.55 -5.11 6.13
C MET A 53 10.38 -3.80 5.35
N ARG A 54 10.56 -2.64 6.01
CA ARG A 54 10.54 -1.34 5.34
C ARG A 54 11.52 -1.30 4.17
N ASP A 55 12.75 -1.73 4.39
CA ASP A 55 13.81 -1.66 3.40
C ASP A 55 13.53 -2.65 2.25
N ARG A 56 13.04 -3.86 2.55
CA ARG A 56 12.59 -4.81 1.52
C ARG A 56 11.42 -4.26 0.70
N VAL A 57 10.44 -3.64 1.34
CA VAL A 57 9.30 -3.00 0.68
C VAL A 57 9.74 -1.85 -0.23
N LYS A 58 10.63 -0.98 0.26
CA LYS A 58 11.20 0.09 -0.54
C LYS A 58 11.96 -0.43 -1.76
N SER A 59 12.75 -1.48 -1.62
CA SER A 59 13.59 -1.99 -2.73
C SER A 59 12.83 -2.80 -3.77
N HIS A 60 11.70 -3.43 -3.43
CA HIS A 60 11.04 -4.39 -4.32
C HIS A 60 9.60 -4.06 -4.68
N PHE A 61 8.90 -3.30 -3.83
CA PHE A 61 7.45 -3.14 -3.93
C PHE A 61 7.02 -1.68 -4.06
N VAL A 62 7.92 -0.71 -3.92
CA VAL A 62 7.58 0.72 -3.96
C VAL A 62 6.91 1.13 -5.27
N ASP A 63 7.43 0.69 -6.41
CA ASP A 63 6.89 1.03 -7.73
C ASP A 63 5.49 0.43 -7.92
N ALA A 64 5.28 -0.80 -7.46
CA ALA A 64 3.98 -1.46 -7.56
C ALA A 64 2.94 -0.80 -6.64
N ILE A 65 3.34 -0.43 -5.43
CA ILE A 65 2.48 0.29 -4.48
C ILE A 65 2.10 1.66 -5.06
N GLN A 66 3.06 2.42 -5.59
CA GLN A 66 2.79 3.71 -6.24
C GLN A 66 1.86 3.55 -7.45
N ALA A 67 2.11 2.56 -8.30
CA ALA A 67 1.26 2.27 -9.44
C ALA A 67 -0.16 1.84 -9.04
N ALA A 68 -0.32 1.17 -7.88
CA ALA A 68 -1.64 0.82 -7.35
C ALA A 68 -2.40 2.06 -6.87
N PHE A 69 -1.74 2.99 -6.17
CA PHE A 69 -2.35 4.26 -5.77
C PHE A 69 -2.73 5.13 -6.98
N ALA A 70 -1.91 5.15 -8.04
CA ALA A 70 -2.18 5.95 -9.24
C ALA A 70 -3.37 5.44 -10.08
N LYS A 71 -3.86 4.22 -9.82
CA LYS A 71 -5.03 3.65 -10.51
C LYS A 71 -6.36 4.00 -9.84
N LEU A 72 -6.32 4.60 -8.64
CA LEU A 72 -7.49 4.92 -7.82
C LEU A 72 -7.83 6.41 -7.87
#